data_AF-A0A1I6HPR1-F1
#
_entry.id   AF-A0A1I6HPR1-F1
#
_cell.length_a   1.000
_cell.length_b   1.000
_cell.length_c   1.000
_cell.angle_alpha   90.00
_cell.angle_beta   90.00
_cell.angle_gamma   90.00
#
_symmetry.space_group_name_H-M   'P 1'
#
loop_
_entity.id
_entity.type
_entity.pdbx_description
1 polymer ?
#
loop_
_entity_poly.entity_id
_entity_poly.type
_entity_poly.pdbx_seq_one_letter_code
_entity_poly.pdbx_strand_id
1 'polypeptide(L)'
;MTLRDEAWSSLLEQTVMTPKFKLTDLPFKESERHTVRRCLRQAEEFGWLERTSEHSAIWRAGPKAKMLLNLSEEKLRLADE
;
A
#
# COMPACT_ATOMS: atom_id res chain seq x y z
N MET A 1 11.25 9.64 -14.77
CA MET A 1 10.47 8.93 -13.73
C MET A 1 11.48 8.26 -12.80
N THR A 2 11.30 8.35 -11.49
CA THR A 2 12.20 7.74 -10.50
C THR A 2 11.58 6.47 -9.90
N LEU A 3 12.40 5.62 -9.27
CA LEU A 3 11.92 4.44 -8.54
C LEU A 3 10.88 4.81 -7.45
N ARG A 4 10.96 6.00 -6.87
CA ARG A 4 9.96 6.46 -5.89
C ARG A 4 8.63 6.74 -6.55
N ASP A 5 8.64 7.40 -7.71
CA ASP A 5 7.42 7.71 -8.47
C ASP A 5 6.73 6.41 -8.90
N GLU A 6 7.51 5.43 -9.37
CA GLU A 6 7.03 4.08 -9.69
C GLU A 6 6.43 3.38 -8.47
N ALA A 7 7.13 3.41 -7.33
CA ALA A 7 6.64 2.81 -6.08
C ALA A 7 5.30 3.44 -5.63
N TRP A 8 5.16 4.75 -5.76
CA TRP A 8 3.90 5.45 -5.44
C TRP A 8 2.77 5.12 -6.43
N SER A 9 3.05 5.03 -7.73
CA SER A 9 2.02 4.60 -8.70
C SER A 9 1.58 3.17 -8.40
N SER A 10 2.53 2.25 -8.27
CA SER A 10 2.23 0.84 -8.02
C SER A 10 1.53 0.60 -6.69
N LEU A 11 1.86 1.33 -5.60
CA LEU A 11 1.16 1.13 -4.33
C LEU A 11 -0.29 1.62 -4.40
N LEU A 12 -0.58 2.72 -5.10
CA LEU A 12 -1.93 3.24 -5.22
C LEU A 12 -2.79 2.31 -6.09
N GLU A 13 -2.25 1.87 -7.23
CA GLU A 13 -2.88 0.87 -8.08
C GLU A 13 -3.13 -0.44 -7.32
N GLN A 14 -2.13 -0.94 -6.58
CA GLN A 14 -2.27 -2.13 -5.76
C GLN A 14 -3.35 -1.96 -4.70
N THR A 15 -3.42 -0.80 -4.04
CA THR A 15 -4.44 -0.52 -3.01
C THR A 15 -5.85 -0.53 -3.60
N VAL A 16 -6.01 -0.04 -4.85
CA VAL A 16 -7.29 -0.12 -5.56
C VAL A 16 -7.62 -1.55 -5.96
N MET A 17 -6.65 -2.33 -6.42
CA MET A 17 -6.88 -3.71 -6.89
C MET A 17 -7.12 -4.67 -5.74
N THR A 18 -6.18 -4.71 -4.79
CA THR A 18 -6.19 -5.54 -3.60
C THR A 18 -5.86 -4.65 -2.39
N PRO A 19 -6.87 -4.22 -1.61
CA PRO A 19 -6.70 -3.26 -0.52
C PRO A 19 -5.94 -3.86 0.68
N LYS A 20 -5.48 -5.11 0.57
CA LYS A 20 -4.64 -5.85 1.51
C LYS A 20 -3.54 -6.56 0.71
N PHE A 21 -2.28 -6.21 0.95
CA PHE A 21 -1.14 -6.72 0.17
C PHE A 21 0.17 -6.71 0.96
N LYS A 22 1.19 -7.40 0.43
CA LYS A 22 2.56 -7.43 0.93
C LYS A 22 3.50 -6.70 -0.03
N LEU A 23 4.67 -6.30 0.48
CA LEU A 23 5.75 -5.72 -0.36
C LEU A 23 6.15 -6.62 -1.53
N THR A 24 6.05 -7.95 -1.36
CA THR A 24 6.37 -8.94 -2.39
C THR A 24 5.36 -8.99 -3.53
N ASP A 25 4.18 -8.44 -3.33
CA ASP A 25 3.10 -8.44 -4.32
C ASP A 25 3.28 -7.28 -5.32
N LEU A 26 4.14 -6.32 -4.99
CA LEU A 26 4.51 -5.22 -5.87
C LEU A 26 5.59 -5.66 -6.87
N PRO A 27 5.58 -5.14 -8.11
CA PRO A 27 6.44 -5.60 -9.21
C PRO A 27 7.87 -5.04 -9.14
N PHE A 28 8.52 -5.09 -7.97
CA PHE A 28 9.86 -4.56 -7.76
C PHE A 28 10.88 -5.66 -7.46
N LYS A 29 12.10 -5.46 -7.98
CA LYS A 29 13.24 -6.37 -7.74
C LYS A 29 13.69 -6.30 -6.29
N GLU A 30 14.38 -7.34 -5.83
CA GLU A 30 14.88 -7.40 -4.46
C GLU A 30 15.79 -6.21 -4.10
N SER A 31 16.63 -5.77 -5.04
CA SER A 31 17.49 -4.59 -4.89
C SER A 31 16.73 -3.28 -4.66
N GLU A 32 15.46 -3.21 -5.09
CA GLU A 32 14.62 -2.01 -5.04
C GLU A 32 13.75 -1.97 -3.78
N ARG A 33 13.54 -3.14 -3.13
CA ARG A 33 12.63 -3.31 -1.99
C ARG A 33 12.90 -2.38 -0.82
N HIS A 34 14.15 -1.98 -0.60
CA HIS A 34 14.47 -1.04 0.48
C HIS A 34 13.85 0.34 0.24
N THR A 35 13.94 0.84 -1.00
CA THR A 35 13.33 2.10 -1.40
C THR A 35 11.81 2.02 -1.39
N VAL A 36 11.25 0.92 -1.91
CA VAL A 36 9.78 0.70 -1.92
C VAL A 36 9.24 0.62 -0.50
N ARG A 37 9.92 -0.09 0.41
CA ARG A 37 9.54 -0.17 1.83
C ARG A 37 9.50 1.20 2.50
N ARG A 38 10.44 2.10 2.16
CA ARG A 38 10.42 3.49 2.66
C ARG A 38 9.19 4.25 2.13
N CYS A 39 8.83 4.05 0.87
CA CYS A 39 7.63 4.66 0.28
C CYS A 39 6.35 4.14 0.95
N LEU A 40 6.25 2.84 1.25
CA LEU A 40 5.11 2.26 1.96
C LEU A 40 4.97 2.81 3.38
N ARG A 41 6.07 2.97 4.11
CA ARG A 41 6.05 3.62 5.44
C ARG A 41 5.59 5.07 5.36
N GLN A 42 6.10 5.81 4.37
CA GLN A 42 5.65 7.18 4.12
C GLN A 42 4.16 7.25 3.75
N ALA A 43 3.67 6.27 2.98
CA ALA A 43 2.25 6.14 2.66
C ALA A 43 1.39 5.87 3.90
N GLU A 44 1.89 5.09 4.86
CA GLU A 44 1.25 4.92 6.17
C GLU A 44 1.25 6.19 7.01
N GLU A 45 2.38 6.90 7.08
CA GLU A 45 2.44 8.22 7.74
C GLU A 45 1.46 9.23 7.14
N PHE A 46 1.18 9.12 5.84
CA PHE A 46 0.22 9.96 5.13
C PHE A 46 -1.23 9.42 5.12
N GLY A 47 -1.47 8.30 5.80
CA GLY A 47 -2.79 7.67 5.95
C GLY A 47 -3.32 6.96 4.69
N TRP A 48 -2.48 6.76 3.68
CA TRP A 48 -2.82 5.97 2.49
C TRP A 48 -2.80 4.47 2.77
N LEU A 49 -1.90 4.02 3.65
CA LEU A 49 -1.81 2.64 4.10
C LEU A 49 -1.93 2.55 5.61
N GLU A 50 -2.22 1.36 6.11
CA GLU A 50 -2.21 1.06 7.53
C GLU A 50 -1.70 -0.37 7.79
N ARG A 51 -1.21 -0.61 9.00
CA ARG A 51 -0.76 -1.93 9.47
C ARG A 51 -1.34 -2.21 10.85
N THR A 52 -1.60 -3.48 11.14
CA THR A 52 -2.05 -3.92 12.47
C THR A 52 -0.97 -3.79 13.54
N SER A 53 0.30 -3.80 13.14
CA SER A 53 1.44 -3.60 14.03
C SER A 53 2.65 -3.09 13.25
N GLU A 54 3.60 -2.47 13.94
CA GLU A 54 4.81 -1.90 13.34
C GLU A 54 5.66 -2.97 12.60
N HIS A 55 5.57 -4.24 13.01
CA HIS A 55 6.29 -5.35 12.41
C HIS A 55 5.48 -6.13 11.37
N SER A 56 4.21 -5.78 11.15
CA SER A 56 3.39 -6.43 10.13
C SER A 56 3.98 -6.24 8.74
N ALA A 57 4.06 -7.35 7.98
CA ALA A 57 4.44 -7.35 6.57
C ALA A 57 3.26 -7.08 5.62
N ILE A 58 2.04 -7.02 6.17
CA ILE A 58 0.79 -6.80 5.43
C ILE A 58 0.39 -5.35 5.60
N TRP A 59 0.18 -4.69 4.46
CA TRP A 59 -0.36 -3.36 4.32
C TRP A 59 -1.83 -3.45 3.95
N ARG A 60 -2.63 -2.56 4.53
CA ARG A 60 -4.06 -2.38 4.24
C ARG A 60 -4.31 -0.97 3.75
N ALA A 61 -5.44 -0.75 3.09
CA ALA A 61 -5.90 0.59 2.74
C ALA A 61 -6.08 1.42 4.02
N GLY A 62 -5.37 2.53 4.14
CA GLY A 62 -5.52 3.45 5.26
C GLY A 62 -6.75 4.35 5.13
N PRO A 63 -7.06 5.18 6.15
CA PRO A 63 -8.26 6.02 6.17
C PRO A 63 -8.39 6.93 4.94
N LYS A 64 -7.26 7.49 4.47
CA LYS A 64 -7.23 8.38 3.31
C LYS A 64 -7.50 7.62 2.02
N ALA A 65 -6.98 6.40 1.89
CA ALA A 65 -7.27 5.53 0.76
C ALA A 65 -8.74 5.13 0.74
N LYS A 66 -9.31 4.73 1.89
CA LYS A 66 -10.73 4.38 2.03
C LYS A 66 -11.68 5.53 1.63
N MET A 67 -11.28 6.78 1.92
CA MET A 67 -12.09 7.97 1.61
C MET A 67 -11.92 8.47 0.18
N LEU A 68 -10.70 8.42 -0.38
CA LEU A 68 -10.38 9.08 -1.65
C LEU A 68 -10.27 8.13 -2.84
N LEU A 69 -10.02 6.85 -2.60
CA LEU A 69 -10.00 5.84 -3.66
C LEU A 69 -11.39 5.24 -3.81
N ASN A 70 -11.80 4.97 -5.05
CA ASN A 70 -13.09 4.38 -5.38
C ASN A 70 -13.09 2.87 -5.06
N LEU A 71 -12.91 2.51 -3.79
CA LEU A 71 -12.93 1.14 -3.30
C LEU A 71 -14.38 0.67 -3.19
N SER A 72 -14.68 -0.51 -3.74
CA SER A 72 -15.97 -1.16 -3.54
C SER A 72 -16.16 -1.56 -2.07
N GLU A 73 -17.40 -1.74 -1.64
CA GLU A 73 -17.73 -2.16 -0.27
C GLU A 73 -17.06 -3.48 0.12
N GLU A 74 -16.97 -4.43 -0.82
CA GLU A 74 -16.20 -5.68 -0.66
C GLU A 74 -14.72 -5.42 -0.35
N LYS A 75 -14.10 -4.47 -1.06
CA LYS A 75 -12.69 -4.09 -0.84
C LYS A 75 -12.49 -3.40 0.50
N LEU A 76 -13.43 -2.57 0.92
CA LEU A 76 -13.38 -1.96 2.25
C LEU A 76 -13.40 -3.04 3.35
N ARG A 77 -14.28 -4.04 3.24
CA ARG A 77 -14.31 -5.18 4.17
C ARG A 77 -13.00 -5.96 4.20
N LEU A 78 -12.43 -6.26 3.04
CA LEU A 78 -11.16 -6.99 2.93
C LEU A 78 -9.97 -6.22 3.53
N ALA A 79 -10.03 -4.89 3.54
CA ALA A 79 -9.04 -4.08 4.24
C ALA A 79 -9.13 -4.25 5.75
N ASP A 80 -10.35 -4.37 6.31
CA ASP A 80 -10.58 -4.43 7.76
C ASP A 80 -10.34 -5.84 8.35
N GLU A 81 -10.39 -6.90 7.53
CA GLU A 81 -10.03 -8.28 7.89
C GLU A 81 -8.49 -8.51 7.95
#